data_AF-A0A552CFJ5-F1
#
_entry.id   AF-A0A552CFJ5-F1
#
_cell.length_a   1.000
_cell.length_b   1.000
_cell.length_c   1.000
_cell.angle_alpha   90.00
_cell.angle_beta   90.00
_cell.angle_gamma   90.00
#
_symmetry.space_group_name_H-M   'P 1'
#
loop_
_entity.id
_entity.type
_entity.pdbx_description
1 polymer ?
#
loop_
_entity_poly.entity_id
_entity_poly.type
_entity_poly.pdbx_seq_one_letter_code
_entity_poly.pdbx_strand_id
1 'polypeptide(L)' 'MISELYQKVLENELGRAGYLLLLMIVGTWQILKQAKLEILAEALPIPILFESRRKKLKRFLKLEILNIEKIWFL' A
#
# COMPACT_ATOMS: atom_id res chain seq x y z
N MET A 1 -0.94 9.90 8.55
CA MET A 1 -2.04 9.74 7.58
C MET A 1 -1.66 10.38 6.25
N ILE A 2 -2.23 9.92 5.12
CA ILE A 2 -2.00 10.52 3.79
C ILE A 2 -2.70 11.88 3.74
N SER A 3 -2.02 12.92 3.25
CA SER A 3 -2.57 14.27 3.10
C SER A 3 -3.78 14.28 2.16
N GLU A 4 -4.81 15.07 2.50
CA GLU A 4 -6.06 15.19 1.74
C GLU A 4 -5.83 15.53 0.26
N LEU A 5 -4.78 16.29 -0.04
CA LEU A 5 -4.39 16.66 -1.40
C LEU A 5 -4.17 15.43 -2.30
N TYR A 6 -3.58 14.37 -1.75
CA TYR A 6 -3.25 13.16 -2.50
C TYR A 6 -4.35 12.10 -2.45
N GLN A 7 -5.30 12.20 -1.52
CA GLN A 7 -6.31 11.14 -1.32
C GLN A 7 -7.17 10.94 -2.57
N LYS A 8 -7.71 12.03 -3.14
CA LYS A 8 -8.56 11.96 -4.35
C LYS A 8 -7.79 11.46 -5.56
N VAL A 9 -6.57 11.95 -5.75
CA VAL A 9 -5.72 11.56 -6.88
C VAL A 9 -5.38 10.08 -6.79
N LEU A 10 -4.89 9.61 -5.63
CA LEU A 10 -4.56 8.21 -5.42
C LEU A 10 -5.78 7.28 -5.52
N GLU A 11 -6.96 7.72 -5.08
CA GLU A 11 -8.19 6.95 -5.21
C GLU A 11 -8.62 6.77 -6.68
N ASN A 12 -8.51 7.83 -7.49
CA ASN A 12 -8.80 7.76 -8.92
C ASN A 12 -7.81 6.86 -9.66
N GLU A 13 -6.52 7.01 -9.36
CA GLU A 13 -5.41 6.32 -10.02
C GLU A 13 -5.33 4.83 -9.65
N LEU A 14 -5.50 4.47 -8.38
CA LEU A 14 -5.44 3.07 -7.91
C LEU A 14 -6.79 2.35 -7.98
N GLY A 15 -7.87 3.10 -8.17
CA GLY A 15 -9.24 2.66 -7.92
C GLY A 15 -9.50 2.38 -6.43
N ARG A 16 -10.78 2.24 -6.08
CA ARG A 16 -11.22 2.09 -4.68
C ARG A 16 -10.55 0.93 -3.93
N ALA A 17 -10.46 -0.25 -4.55
CA ALA A 17 -9.85 -1.42 -3.91
C ALA A 17 -8.33 -1.27 -3.74
N GLY A 18 -7.64 -0.67 -4.71
CA GLY A 18 -6.20 -0.40 -4.64
C GLY A 18 -5.88 0.66 -3.60
N TYR A 19 -6.69 1.71 -3.52
CA TYR A 19 -6.55 2.76 -2.52
C TYR A 19 -6.78 2.25 -1.08
N LEU A 20 -7.81 1.43 -0.85
CA LEU A 20 -8.02 0.77 0.44
C LEU A 20 -6.83 -0.11 0.83
N LEU A 21 -6.25 -0.84 -0.14
CA LEU A 21 -5.05 -1.62 0.10
C LEU A 21 -3.85 -0.74 0.47
N LEU A 22 -3.66 0.38 -0.21
CA LEU A 22 -2.62 1.35 0.13
C LEU A 22 -2.79 1.88 1.56
N LEU A 23 -4.02 2.26 1.94
CA LEU A 23 -4.32 2.73 3.29
C LEU A 23 -4.01 1.68 4.35
N MET A 24 -4.39 0.42 4.11
CA MET A 24 -4.07 -0.69 5.02
C MET A 24 -2.55 -0.86 5.16
N ILE A 25 -1.80 -0.86 4.05
CA ILE A 25 -0.33 -1.01 4.06
C ILE A 25 0.33 0.14 4.82
N VAL A 26 -0.06 1.38 4.51
CA VAL A 26 0.50 2.58 5.16
C VAL A 26 0.15 2.60 6.65
N GLY A 27 -1.07 2.22 7.03
CA GLY A 27 -1.49 2.10 8.43
C GLY A 27 -0.70 1.03 9.18
N THR A 28 -0.58 -0.17 8.62
CA THR A 28 0.24 -1.26 9.18
C THR A 28 1.69 -0.83 9.34
N TRP A 29 2.26 -0.15 8.34
CA TRP A 29 3.62 0.36 8.41
C TRP A 29 3.80 1.45 9.48
N GLN A 30 2.85 2.38 9.63
CA GLN A 30 2.87 3.42 10.66
C GLN A 30 2.85 2.83 12.08
N ILE A 31 2.10 1.76 12.29
CA ILE A 31 2.01 1.06 13.59
C ILE A 31 3.32 0.31 13.89
N LEU A 32 3.82 -0.47 12.93
CA LEU A 32 4.99 -1.34 13.13
C LEU A 32 6.32 -0.58 13.05
N LYS A 33 6.35 0.57 12.37
CA LYS A 33 7.55 1.38 12.08
C LYS A 33 8.68 0.59 11.41
N GLN A 34 8.35 -0.51 10.74
CA GLN A 34 9.31 -1.41 10.10
C GLN A 34 8.87 -1.75 8.68
N ALA A 35 9.77 -1.53 7.72
CA ALA A 35 9.49 -1.70 6.29
C ALA A 35 9.83 -3.09 5.73
N LYS A 36 10.12 -4.09 6.59
CA LYS A 36 10.39 -5.45 6.12
C LYS A 36 9.13 -6.06 5.53
N LEU A 37 9.22 -6.56 4.31
CA LEU A 37 8.07 -7.05 3.55
C LEU A 37 7.40 -8.24 4.24
N GLU A 38 8.16 -9.09 4.91
CA GLU A 38 7.67 -10.22 5.71
C GLU A 38 6.83 -9.74 6.89
N ILE A 39 7.29 -8.69 7.59
CA ILE A 39 6.60 -8.12 8.75
C ILE A 39 5.30 -7.42 8.32
N LEU A 40 5.35 -6.69 7.21
CA LEU A 40 4.15 -6.10 6.62
C LEU A 40 3.16 -7.16 6.15
N ALA A 41 3.63 -8.26 5.54
CA ALA A 41 2.78 -9.36 5.08
C ALA A 41 2.10 -10.08 6.25
N GLU A 42 2.81 -10.25 7.37
CA GLU A 42 2.29 -10.92 8.55
C GLU A 42 1.20 -10.10 9.23
N ALA A 43 1.43 -8.80 9.38
CA ALA A 43 0.53 -7.88 10.06
C ALA A 43 -0.62 -7.35 9.19
N LEU A 44 -0.62 -7.63 7.89
CA LEU A 44 -1.69 -7.18 7.01
C LEU A 44 -2.99 -7.95 7.33
N PRO A 45 -4.10 -7.25 7.65
CA PRO A 45 -5.35 -7.87 8.11
C PRO A 45 -6.17 -8.43 6.95
N ILE A 46 -5.60 -9.34 6.17
CA ILE A 46 -6.26 -10.01 5.05
C ILE A 46 -6.25 -11.52 5.32
N PRO A 47 -7.42 -12.20 5.35
CA PRO A 47 -7.52 -13.62 5.68
C PRO A 47 -7.12 -14.50 4.49
N ILE A 48 -5.86 -14.43 4.07
CA ILE A 48 -5.26 -15.27 3.03
C ILE A 48 -3.90 -15.79 3.50
N LEU A 49 -3.41 -16.84 2.83
CA LEU A 49 -2.09 -17.42 3.12
C LEU A 49 -1.00 -16.35 3.15
N PHE A 50 -0.07 -16.47 4.09
CA PHE A 50 1.08 -15.55 4.23
C PHE A 50 1.81 -15.35 2.90
N GLU A 51 2.14 -16.42 2.19
CA GLU A 51 2.80 -16.34 0.88
C GLU A 51 1.96 -15.60 -0.17
N SER A 52 0.64 -15.72 -0.11
CA SER A 52 -0.27 -14.97 -0.98
C SER A 52 -0.29 -13.47 -0.61
N ARG A 53 -0.29 -13.12 0.69
CA ARG A 53 -0.14 -11.73 1.15
C ARG A 53 1.19 -11.14 0.68
N ARG A 54 2.27 -11.89 0.86
CA ARG A 54 3.63 -11.51 0.45
C ARG A 54 3.72 -11.24 -1.05
N LYS A 55 3.20 -12.15 -1.89
CA LYS A 55 3.14 -11.97 -3.35
C LYS A 55 2.29 -10.77 -3.73
N LYS A 56 1.13 -10.59 -3.08
CA LYS A 56 0.24 -9.45 -3.34
C LYS A 56 0.91 -8.12 -3.02
N LEU A 57 1.54 -8.00 -1.84
CA LEU A 57 2.32 -6.81 -1.45
C LEU A 57 3.45 -6.53 -2.44
N LYS A 58 4.24 -7.55 -2.79
CA LYS A 58 5.34 -7.41 -3.74
C LYS A 58 4.86 -6.93 -5.11
N ARG A 59 3.72 -7.45 -5.61
CA ARG A 59 3.13 -7.00 -6.88
C ARG A 59 2.59 -5.58 -6.77
N PHE A 60 1.91 -5.26 -5.67
CA PHE A 60 1.32 -3.96 -5.45
C PHE A 60 2.38 -2.85 -5.36
N LEU A 61 3.43 -3.04 -4.56
CA LEU A 61 4.53 -2.07 -4.41
C LEU A 61 5.37 -1.88 -5.68
N LYS A 62 5.21 -2.75 -6.68
CA LYS A 62 5.87 -2.64 -7.99
C LYS A 62 5.02 -1.92 -9.04
N LEU A 63 3.81 -1.49 -8.70
CA LEU A 63 2.98 -0.72 -9.63
C LEU A 63 3.68 0.60 -9.96
N GLU A 64 3.77 0.93 -11.26
CA GLU A 64 4.46 2.15 -11.70
C GLU A 64 3.85 3.43 -11.12
N ILE A 65 2.55 3.39 -10.84
CA ILE A 65 1.79 4.48 -10.23
C ILE A 65 2.27 4.84 -8.82
N LEU A 66 2.94 3.88 -8.16
CA LEU A 66 3.54 4.09 -6.85
C LEU A 66 4.99 4.59 -6.92
N ASN A 67 5.48 4.93 -8.12
CA ASN A 67 6.77 5.58 -8.27
C ASN A 67 6.72 6.97 -7.62
N ILE A 68 7.73 7.30 -6.82
CA ILE A 68 7.88 8.59 -6.13
C ILE A 68 7.76 9.76 -7.10
N GLU A 69 8.35 9.67 -8.29
CA GLU A 69 8.26 10.74 -9.30
C GLU A 69 6.81 10.97 -9.73
N LYS A 70 6.05 9.88 -9.96
CA LYS A 70 4.62 10.00 -10.29
C LYS A 70 3.83 10.51 -9.10
N ILE A 71 4.04 9.99 -7.89
CA ILE A 71 3.30 10.44 -6.69
C ILE A 71 3.58 11.93 -6.37
N TRP A 72 4.84 12.38 -6.50
CA TRP A 72 5.25 13.71 -6.06
C TRP A 72 4.90 14.81 -7.06
N PHE A 73 4.93 14.51 -8.36
CA PHE A 73 4.62 15.46 -9.44
C PHE A 73 3.20 15.30 -10.01
N LEU A 74 2.34 14.49 -9.37
CA LEU A 74 0.91 14.41 -9.68
C LEU A 74 0.18 15.72 -9.39
#